data_AF-A0A2T2VIP5-F1
#
_entry.id   AF-A0A2T2VIP5-F1
#
_cell.length_a   1.000
_cell.length_b   1.000
_cell.length_c   1.000
_cell.angle_alpha   90.00
_cell.angle_beta   90.00
_cell.angle_gamma   90.00
#
_symmetry.space_group_name_H-M   'P 1'
#
loop_
_entity.id
_entity.type
_entity.pdbx_description
1 polymer ?
#
loop_
_entity_poly.entity_id
_entity_poly.type
_entity_poly.pdbx_seq_one_letter_code
_entity_poly.pdbx_strand_id
1 'polypeptide(L)'
;MADQQCGLIGCPDDSGVFNNGGRPGAAEGPAMFRSFFQKPKGQNEVQSKVEDLGDAPNYGVSVSNSHDGAVALIKQGHQTYKLSLILGGGHDYAFPHLKGIKEAIGNSSTLGCINIDPHFDL
;
A
#
# COMPACT_ATOMS: atom_id res chain seq x y z
N MET A 1 13.88 2.17 20.51
CA MET A 1 13.40 2.36 19.13
C MET A 1 12.30 3.40 19.21
N ALA A 2 12.29 4.40 18.32
CA ALA A 2 11.26 5.44 18.36
C ALA A 2 9.88 4.80 18.28
N ASP A 3 8.86 5.47 18.83
CA ASP A 3 7.43 5.10 18.75
C ASP A 3 6.97 5.24 17.29
N GLN A 4 7.51 4.42 16.37
CA GLN A 4 7.09 4.34 14.99
C GLN A 4 5.70 3.72 14.98
N GLN A 5 4.73 4.52 14.53
CA GLN A 5 3.32 4.18 14.60
C GLN A 5 2.79 3.69 13.26
N CYS A 6 3.49 3.99 12.15
CA CYS A 6 3.03 3.71 10.80
C CYS A 6 4.10 3.04 9.94
N GLY A 7 3.75 1.92 9.30
CA GLY A 7 4.54 1.31 8.23
C GLY A 7 4.07 1.79 6.86
N LEU A 8 4.97 2.35 6.06
CA LEU A 8 4.74 2.79 4.68
C LEU A 8 5.16 1.69 3.71
N ILE A 9 4.28 1.31 2.80
CA ILE A 9 4.50 0.23 1.83
C ILE A 9 4.21 0.77 0.43
N GLY A 10 5.12 0.58 -0.52
CA GLY A 10 4.86 0.92 -1.93
C GLY A 10 4.43 -0.30 -2.74
N CYS A 11 3.67 -0.05 -3.79
CA CYS A 11 3.11 -1.07 -4.69
C CYS A 11 3.22 -0.55 -6.14
N PRO A 12 4.44 -0.52 -6.71
CA PRO A 12 4.71 0.06 -8.02
C PRO A 12 4.30 -0.90 -9.15
N ASP A 13 3.01 -0.89 -9.49
CA ASP A 13 2.46 -1.74 -10.54
C ASP A 13 1.36 -1.05 -11.36
N ASP A 14 1.40 -1.27 -12.66
CA ASP A 14 0.43 -0.77 -13.66
C ASP A 14 -0.38 -1.90 -14.30
N SER A 15 -0.11 -3.16 -13.93
CA SER A 15 -0.72 -4.33 -14.59
C SER A 15 -2.25 -4.29 -14.53
N GLY A 16 -2.82 -3.94 -13.37
CA GLY A 16 -4.27 -3.77 -13.22
C GLY A 16 -4.82 -2.61 -14.05
N VAL A 17 -4.11 -1.47 -14.08
CA VAL A 17 -4.49 -0.30 -14.89
C VAL A 17 -4.51 -0.64 -16.37
N PHE A 18 -3.46 -1.30 -16.86
CA PHE A 18 -3.35 -1.73 -18.26
C PHE A 18 -4.46 -2.72 -18.62
N ASN A 19 -4.71 -3.72 -17.77
CA ASN A 19 -5.76 -4.72 -17.99
C ASN A 19 -7.17 -4.12 -18.01
N ASN A 20 -7.39 -3.01 -17.29
CA ASN A 20 -8.65 -2.28 -17.29
C ASN A 20 -8.75 -1.21 -18.39
N GLY A 21 -7.83 -1.17 -19.36
CA GLY A 21 -7.83 -0.20 -20.46
C GLY A 21 -7.44 1.22 -20.05
N GLY A 22 -6.85 1.38 -18.87
CA GLY A 22 -6.33 2.65 -18.37
C GLY A 22 -5.00 3.05 -19.03
N ARG A 23 -4.48 4.20 -18.61
CA ARG A 23 -3.16 4.69 -19.04
C ARG A 23 -2.11 4.32 -17.98
N PRO A 24 -1.05 3.58 -18.32
CA PRO A 24 0.06 3.29 -17.41
C PRO A 24 0.72 4.56 -16.85
N GLY A 25 1.37 4.45 -15.69
CA GLY A 25 2.06 5.52 -14.98
C GLY A 25 1.81 5.52 -13.47
N ALA A 26 0.85 4.74 -12.98
CA ALA A 26 0.58 4.63 -11.56
C ALA A 26 1.73 3.93 -10.81
N ALA A 27 2.46 3.02 -11.47
CA ALA A 27 3.64 2.37 -10.93
C ALA A 27 4.74 3.37 -10.47
N GLU A 28 4.76 4.60 -11.00
CA GLU A 28 5.70 5.65 -10.60
C GLU A 28 5.30 6.37 -9.30
N GLY A 29 4.02 6.25 -8.91
CA GLY A 29 3.42 6.92 -7.75
C GLY A 29 4.18 6.75 -6.44
N PRO A 30 4.54 5.51 -6.02
CA PRO A 30 5.26 5.28 -4.77
C PRO A 30 6.62 5.99 -4.73
N ALA A 31 7.40 5.91 -5.81
CA ALA A 31 8.70 6.58 -5.89
C ALA A 31 8.56 8.11 -5.86
N MET A 32 7.59 8.64 -6.60
CA MET A 32 7.32 10.08 -6.61
C MET A 32 6.84 10.58 -5.26
N PHE A 33 5.93 9.89 -4.59
CA PHE A 33 5.48 10.24 -3.24
C PHE A 33 6.67 10.32 -2.28
N ARG A 34 7.53 9.31 -2.23
CA ARG A 34 8.73 9.30 -1.37
C ARG A 34 9.63 10.50 -1.63
N SER A 35 9.84 10.84 -2.90
CA SER A 35 10.67 11.99 -3.29
C SER A 35 10.14 13.30 -2.71
N PHE A 36 8.82 13.47 -2.59
CA PHE A 36 8.20 14.67 -2.00
C PHE A 36 8.10 14.57 -0.47
N PHE A 37 7.77 13.39 0.03
CA PHE A 37 7.61 13.14 1.47
C PHE A 37 8.92 13.38 2.22
N GLN A 38 10.09 13.21 1.60
CA GLN A 38 11.40 13.47 2.19
C GLN A 38 11.87 14.94 2.12
N LYS A 39 11.20 15.81 1.34
CA LYS A 39 11.64 17.22 1.12
C LYS A 39 11.52 18.16 2.32
N PRO A 40 10.51 18.07 3.21
CA PRO A 40 10.38 18.98 4.34
C PRO A 40 11.64 18.99 5.21
N LYS A 41 12.23 20.18 5.42
CA LYS A 41 13.39 20.38 6.30
C LYS A 41 12.92 20.69 7.72
N GLY A 42 13.56 20.10 8.73
CA GLY A 42 13.28 20.33 10.15
C GLY A 42 12.76 19.09 10.88
N GLN A 43 12.34 19.24 12.14
CA GLN A 43 11.66 18.18 12.88
C GLN A 43 10.25 18.00 12.31
N ASN A 44 10.08 17.00 11.46
CA ASN A 44 8.78 16.59 10.97
C ASN A 44 8.27 15.44 11.82
N GLU A 45 7.33 15.74 12.72
CA GLU A 45 6.74 14.75 13.63
C GLU A 45 6.09 13.58 12.88
N VAL A 46 5.52 13.82 11.69
CA VAL A 46 4.90 12.76 10.87
C VAL A 46 5.98 11.84 10.32
N GLN A 47 7.01 12.37 9.67
CA GLN A 47 8.11 11.55 9.15
C GLN A 47 8.79 10.74 10.27
N SER A 48 8.94 11.32 11.46
CA SER A 48 9.56 10.62 12.60
C SER A 48 8.78 9.40 13.11
N LYS A 49 7.49 9.30 12.76
CA LYS A 49 6.58 8.21 13.17
C LYS A 49 6.32 7.19 12.05
N VAL A 50 6.85 7.43 10.86
CA VAL A 50 6.66 6.58 9.68
C VAL A 50 7.95 5.83 9.40
N GLU A 51 7.85 4.51 9.27
CA GLU A 51 8.93 3.66 8.76
C GLU A 51 8.63 3.21 7.34
N ASP A 52 9.56 3.39 6.42
CA ASP A 52 9.42 2.90 5.04
C ASP A 52 9.84 1.44 4.98
N LEU A 53 8.88 0.56 4.68
CA LEU A 53 9.05 -0.88 4.55
C LEU A 53 9.44 -1.29 3.12
N GLY A 54 9.63 -0.33 2.22
CA GLY A 54 9.97 -0.55 0.83
C GLY A 54 8.76 -0.91 -0.03
N ASP A 55 9.04 -1.51 -1.18
CA ASP A 55 8.03 -1.89 -2.16
C ASP A 55 7.67 -3.37 -2.04
N ALA A 56 6.38 -3.66 -2.16
CA ALA A 56 5.88 -5.01 -2.30
C ALA A 56 6.47 -5.66 -3.57
N PRO A 57 6.86 -6.95 -3.51
CA PRO A 57 7.35 -7.66 -4.68
C PRO A 57 6.33 -7.64 -5.82
N ASN A 58 6.74 -7.12 -6.98
CA ASN A 58 6.01 -7.26 -8.22
C ASN A 58 6.65 -8.39 -9.03
N TYR A 59 5.91 -9.48 -9.23
CA TYR A 59 6.45 -10.66 -9.91
C TYR A 59 6.25 -10.61 -11.42
N GLY A 60 5.50 -9.65 -11.96
CA GLY A 60 5.33 -9.41 -13.41
C GLY A 60 4.69 -10.56 -14.23
N VAL A 61 4.38 -11.69 -13.60
CA VAL A 61 3.77 -12.87 -14.24
C VAL A 61 2.24 -12.74 -14.31
N SER A 62 1.63 -12.22 -13.24
CA SER A 62 0.19 -11.97 -13.16
C SER A 62 -0.11 -10.95 -12.06
N VAL A 63 -1.25 -10.27 -12.20
CA VAL A 63 -1.80 -9.38 -11.15
C VAL A 63 -1.93 -10.13 -9.82
N SER A 64 -2.41 -11.38 -9.86
CA SER A 64 -2.59 -12.19 -8.65
C SER A 64 -1.29 -12.42 -7.87
N ASN A 65 -0.18 -12.67 -8.56
CA ASN A 65 1.10 -12.93 -7.91
C ASN A 65 1.63 -11.66 -7.23
N SER A 66 1.55 -10.52 -7.93
CA SER A 66 1.92 -9.22 -7.36
C SER A 66 1.04 -8.85 -6.16
N HIS A 67 -0.25 -9.18 -6.22
CA HIS A 67 -1.17 -9.03 -5.09
C HIS A 67 -0.78 -9.90 -3.90
N ASP A 68 -0.36 -11.15 -4.09
CA ASP A 68 0.06 -12.01 -2.98
C ASP A 68 1.33 -11.48 -2.28
N GLY A 69 2.28 -10.92 -3.05
CA GLY A 69 3.43 -10.21 -2.50
C GLY A 69 3.02 -9.00 -1.65
N ALA A 70 2.06 -8.22 -2.13
CA ALA A 70 1.52 -7.08 -1.40
C ALA A 70 0.76 -7.49 -0.14
N VAL A 71 -0.09 -8.52 -0.19
CA VAL A 71 -0.80 -9.06 0.97
C VAL A 71 0.18 -9.43 2.08
N ALA A 72 1.26 -10.13 1.75
CA ALA A 72 2.26 -10.56 2.73
C ALA A 72 2.92 -9.36 3.43
N LEU A 73 3.34 -8.35 2.67
CA LEU A 73 4.00 -7.16 3.23
C LEU A 73 3.03 -6.29 4.03
N ILE A 74 1.80 -6.12 3.56
CA ILE A 74 0.73 -5.36 4.23
C ILE A 74 0.37 -6.00 5.57
N LYS A 75 0.22 -7.33 5.58
CA LYS A 75 -0.01 -8.11 6.80
C LYS A 75 1.11 -7.90 7.81
N GLN A 76 2.37 -8.04 7.37
CA GLN A 76 3.54 -7.83 8.23
C GLN A 76 3.57 -6.40 8.78
N GLY A 77 3.33 -5.40 7.93
CA GLY A 77 3.27 -4.00 8.33
C GLY A 77 2.20 -3.76 9.38
N HIS A 78 0.98 -4.25 9.16
CA HIS A 78 -0.12 -4.05 10.10
C HIS A 78 0.05 -4.83 11.42
N GLN A 79 0.79 -5.94 11.43
CA GLN A 79 1.12 -6.66 12.66
C GLN A 79 2.23 -5.98 13.47
N THR A 80 3.08 -5.20 12.80
CA THR A 80 4.23 -4.53 13.41
C THR A 80 3.90 -3.11 13.89
N TYR A 81 3.08 -2.39 13.13
CA TYR A 81 2.73 -0.99 13.37
C TYR A 81 1.24 -0.82 13.66
N LYS A 82 0.88 0.24 14.38
CA LYS A 82 -0.53 0.57 14.66
C LYS A 82 -1.31 0.94 13.38
N LEU A 83 -0.61 1.45 12.38
CA LEU A 83 -1.15 1.87 11.10
C LEU A 83 -0.25 1.36 9.98
N SER A 84 -0.84 0.96 8.85
CA SER A 84 -0.11 0.73 7.60
C SER A 84 -0.65 1.69 6.54
N LEU A 85 0.26 2.34 5.81
CA LEU A 85 -0.06 3.22 4.69
C LEU A 85 0.49 2.58 3.42
N ILE A 86 -0.38 2.37 2.43
CA ILE A 86 -0.01 1.77 1.16
C ILE A 86 -0.04 2.84 0.09
N LEU A 87 1.06 2.95 -0.63
CA LEU A 87 1.22 3.77 -1.82
C LEU A 87 1.07 2.83 -3.01
N GLY A 88 -0.09 2.87 -3.66
CA GLY A 88 -0.37 2.07 -4.84
C GLY A 88 0.11 2.70 -6.14
N GLY A 89 0.14 1.87 -7.17
CA GLY A 89 -0.18 2.26 -8.52
C GLY A 89 -1.69 2.22 -8.74
N GLY A 90 -2.20 1.21 -9.44
CA GLY A 90 -3.63 1.07 -9.74
C GLY A 90 -4.55 0.86 -8.54
N HIS A 91 -5.85 1.12 -8.74
CA HIS A 91 -6.90 0.89 -7.72
C HIS A 91 -7.10 -0.60 -7.40
N ASP A 92 -6.65 -1.51 -8.27
CA ASP A 92 -6.65 -2.96 -8.02
C ASP A 92 -5.90 -3.36 -6.73
N TYR A 93 -5.01 -2.50 -6.22
CA TYR A 93 -4.34 -2.70 -4.93
C TYR A 93 -5.25 -2.50 -3.70
N ALA A 94 -6.49 -2.06 -3.88
CA ALA A 94 -7.52 -2.11 -2.83
C ALA A 94 -7.76 -3.55 -2.36
N PHE A 95 -7.72 -4.54 -3.27
CA PHE A 95 -7.88 -5.96 -2.92
C PHE A 95 -6.78 -6.48 -1.99
N PRO A 96 -5.47 -6.43 -2.35
CA PRO A 96 -4.41 -6.91 -1.47
C PRO A 96 -4.32 -6.10 -0.17
N HIS A 97 -4.72 -4.82 -0.17
CA HIS A 97 -4.86 -4.03 1.05
C HIS A 97 -5.87 -4.65 2.00
N LEU A 98 -7.13 -4.81 1.57
CA LEU A 98 -8.19 -5.36 2.42
C LEU A 98 -7.87 -6.81 2.86
N LYS A 99 -7.35 -7.64 1.95
CA LYS A 99 -6.95 -9.02 2.26
C LYS A 99 -5.81 -9.06 3.28
N GLY A 100 -4.75 -8.26 3.10
CA GLY A 100 -3.62 -8.18 4.04
C GLY A 100 -4.05 -7.73 5.44
N ILE A 101 -4.91 -6.71 5.53
CA ILE A 101 -5.47 -6.26 6.82
C ILE A 101 -6.35 -7.34 7.43
N LYS A 102 -7.25 -7.95 6.66
CA LYS A 102 -8.14 -9.02 7.15
C LYS A 102 -7.35 -10.20 7.71
N GLU A 103 -6.27 -10.60 7.04
CA GLU A 103 -5.37 -11.64 7.52
C GLU A 103 -4.60 -11.23 8.78
N ALA A 104 -4.25 -9.94 8.94
CA ALA A 104 -3.57 -9.44 10.12
C ALA A 104 -4.47 -9.40 11.36
N ILE A 105 -5.72 -8.93 11.21
CA ILE A 105 -6.68 -8.79 12.32
C ILE A 105 -7.46 -10.08 12.65
N GLY A 106 -7.35 -11.09 11.78
CA GLY A 106 -7.98 -12.40 11.95
C GLY A 106 -9.46 -12.49 11.51
N ASN A 107 -9.93 -13.74 11.40
CA ASN A 107 -11.25 -14.04 10.83
C ASN A 107 -12.43 -13.58 11.70
N SER A 108 -12.26 -13.54 13.02
CA SER A 108 -13.30 -13.11 13.97
C SER A 108 -13.54 -11.60 13.99
N SER A 109 -12.59 -10.80 13.49
CA SER A 109 -12.68 -9.34 13.49
C SER A 109 -13.47 -8.84 12.28
N THR A 110 -14.32 -7.83 12.46
CA THR A 110 -15.02 -7.18 11.34
C THR A 110 -14.12 -6.12 10.73
N LEU A 111 -13.99 -6.12 9.39
CA LEU A 111 -13.26 -5.10 8.64
C LEU A 111 -14.27 -4.16 7.96
N GLY A 112 -14.21 -2.88 8.28
CA GLY A 112 -14.93 -1.83 7.56
C GLY A 112 -14.05 -1.23 6.46
N CYS A 113 -14.65 -0.87 5.33
CA CYS A 113 -13.98 -0.21 4.21
C CYS A 113 -14.77 1.03 3.80
N ILE A 114 -14.07 2.14 3.56
CA ILE A 114 -14.61 3.35 2.94
C ILE A 114 -13.83 3.56 1.65
N ASN A 115 -14.50 3.42 0.50
CA ASN A 115 -13.91 3.77 -0.80
C ASN A 115 -14.22 5.23 -1.10
N ILE A 116 -13.19 6.02 -1.42
CA ILE A 116 -13.31 7.41 -1.85
C ILE A 116 -12.83 7.47 -3.30
N ASP A 117 -13.72 7.11 -4.21
CA ASP A 117 -13.46 7.10 -5.65
C ASP A 117 -14.70 7.63 -6.40
N PRO A 118 -14.55 8.35 -7.52
CA PRO A 118 -15.67 8.64 -8.42
C PRO A 118 -16.35 7.38 -9.00
N HIS A 119 -15.69 6.22 -8.99
CA HIS A 119 -16.22 4.95 -9.45
C HIS A 119 -16.53 3.99 -8.29
N PHE A 120 -17.37 2.99 -8.56
CA PHE A 120 -17.74 2.02 -7.53
C PHE A 120 -16.67 0.96 -7.27
N ASP A 121 -15.90 0.58 -8.31
CA ASP A 121 -14.87 -0.46 -8.27
C ASP A 121 -15.35 -1.77 -7.61
N LEU A 122 -16.44 -2.32 -8.16
CA LEU A 122 -17.12 -3.56 -7.73
C LEU A 122 -16.90 -4.71 -8.71
#